data_AF-A0AAE4Z2Q3-F1
#
_entry.id   AF-A0AAE4Z2Q3-F1
#
_cell.length_a   1.000
_cell.length_b   1.000
_cell.length_c   1.000
_cell.angle_alpha   90.00
_cell.angle_beta   90.00
_cell.angle_gamma   90.00
#
_symmetry.space_group_name_H-M   'P 1'
#
loop_
_entity.id
_entity.type
_entity.pdbx_description
1 polymer ?
#
loop_
_entity_poly.entity_id
_entity_poly.type
_entity_poly.pdbx_seq_one_letter_code
_entity_poly.pdbx_strand_id
1 'polypeptide(L)'
;MLIFLDTANIDSIKHINDIYPLDGVTTNPTIISKEKKDFICILKEIRNIIGKEKMLHVQVVGSKTEEMIEEAIYLNEKIGGNLYIKIPVTEQGIKAMKELSKKGYKITATAIFTAQQALMAAKAGAEFVAPYVNRIDNLMADGIKVVSDIVSIFEIYNINSKVLAASFKNTEQIHNACLKGAHSVTVNEDLIKQLIYHPSTDLSVDNFIKDWEMQYGKNTKTNEV
;
A
#
# COMPACT_ATOMS: atom_id res chain seq x y z
N MET A 1 -8.48 -2.31 -8.75
CA MET A 1 -7.28 -1.67 -8.18
C MET A 1 -7.27 -1.97 -6.70
N LEU A 2 -6.10 -2.24 -6.10
CA LEU A 2 -6.01 -2.53 -4.66
C LEU A 2 -5.61 -1.26 -3.88
N ILE A 3 -6.14 -1.10 -2.67
CA ILE A 3 -5.88 0.06 -1.79
C ILE A 3 -5.30 -0.42 -0.46
N PHE A 4 -4.15 0.14 -0.10
CA PHE A 4 -3.43 -0.19 1.12
C PHE A 4 -3.27 1.05 2.00
N LEU A 5 -3.26 0.83 3.32
CA LEU A 5 -2.90 1.85 4.30
C LEU A 5 -1.39 1.75 4.63
N ASP A 6 -0.65 2.85 4.48
CA ASP A 6 0.79 2.93 4.79
C ASP A 6 0.99 3.45 6.21
N THR A 7 0.87 2.57 7.20
CA THR A 7 1.06 2.90 8.61
C THR A 7 1.38 1.66 9.44
N ALA A 8 1.92 1.88 10.65
CA ALA A 8 2.00 0.87 11.70
C ALA A 8 1.21 1.30 12.96
N ASN A 9 0.55 2.45 12.92
CA ASN A 9 -0.27 2.93 14.03
C ASN A 9 -1.52 2.07 14.19
N ILE A 10 -1.66 1.43 15.35
CA ILE A 10 -2.70 0.44 15.61
C ILE A 10 -4.11 1.04 15.62
N ASP A 11 -4.27 2.24 16.17
CA ASP A 11 -5.58 2.89 16.27
C ASP A 11 -6.05 3.39 14.90
N SER A 12 -5.12 3.95 14.11
CA SER A 12 -5.32 4.27 12.71
C SER A 12 -5.77 3.05 11.91
N ILE A 13 -5.07 1.92 12.04
CA ILE A 13 -5.40 0.69 11.32
C ILE A 13 -6.78 0.19 11.72
N LYS A 14 -7.13 0.18 13.02
CA LYS A 14 -8.48 -0.20 13.47
C LYS A 14 -9.54 0.70 12.85
N HIS A 15 -9.36 2.02 12.96
CA HIS A 15 -10.33 3.00 12.50
C HIS A 15 -10.55 2.94 10.99
N ILE A 16 -9.46 2.95 10.21
CA ILE A 16 -9.57 2.98 8.75
C ILE A 16 -10.02 1.62 8.19
N ASN A 17 -9.58 0.50 8.78
CA ASN A 17 -10.01 -0.83 8.33
C ASN A 17 -11.50 -1.12 8.59
N ASP A 18 -12.09 -0.48 9.59
CA ASP A 18 -13.53 -0.57 9.89
C ASP A 18 -14.38 0.20 8.88
N ILE A 19 -13.91 1.37 8.45
CA ILE A 19 -14.69 2.30 7.61
C ILE A 19 -14.45 2.09 6.12
N TYR A 20 -13.19 1.87 5.71
CA TYR A 20 -12.78 1.93 4.31
C TYR A 20 -12.48 0.54 3.74
N PRO A 21 -12.75 0.30 2.44
CA PRO A 21 -12.52 -0.98 1.79
C PRO A 21 -11.04 -1.20 1.46
N LEU A 22 -10.21 -1.39 2.49
CA LEU A 22 -8.78 -1.65 2.33
C LEU A 22 -8.49 -3.13 2.03
N ASP A 23 -7.56 -3.37 1.11
CA ASP A 23 -7.04 -4.69 0.74
C ASP A 23 -5.87 -5.15 1.64
N GLY A 24 -5.27 -4.21 2.38
CA GLY A 24 -4.13 -4.51 3.23
C GLY A 24 -3.48 -3.31 3.89
N VAL A 25 -2.35 -3.59 4.53
CA VAL A 25 -1.48 -2.61 5.20
C VAL A 25 -0.06 -2.79 4.68
N THR A 26 0.62 -1.68 4.43
CA THR A 26 2.06 -1.69 4.19
C THR A 26 2.77 -1.00 5.34
N THR A 27 3.92 -1.54 5.71
CA THR A 27 4.82 -0.92 6.68
C THR A 27 6.17 -0.67 6.04
N ASN A 28 7.01 0.11 6.72
CA ASN A 28 8.43 0.23 6.42
C ASN A 28 9.18 0.56 7.72
N PRO A 29 10.52 0.45 7.76
CA PRO A 29 11.28 0.63 9.00
C PRO A 29 11.07 2.02 9.64
N THR A 30 10.93 3.07 8.83
CA THR A 30 10.69 4.45 9.32
C THR A 30 9.32 4.63 9.94
N ILE A 31 8.29 3.95 9.42
CA ILE A 31 6.94 4.00 10.00
C ILE A 31 6.92 3.23 11.32
N ILE A 32 7.47 2.01 11.32
CA ILE A 32 7.48 1.15 12.52
C ILE A 32 8.28 1.79 13.66
N SER A 33 9.43 2.41 13.37
CA SER A 33 10.27 3.02 14.41
C SER A 33 9.60 4.16 15.16
N LYS A 34 8.60 4.83 14.57
CA LYS A 34 7.82 5.89 15.22
C LYS A 34 6.89 5.37 16.30
N GLU A 35 6.45 4.12 16.21
CA GLU A 35 5.51 3.51 17.15
C GLU A 35 6.18 3.12 18.48
N LYS A 36 7.53 3.01 18.51
CA LYS A 36 8.33 2.68 19.71
C LYS A 36 7.85 1.41 20.44
N LYS A 37 7.28 0.46 19.70
CA LYS A 37 6.84 -0.86 20.18
C LYS A 37 7.80 -1.95 19.72
N ASP A 38 7.73 -3.12 20.36
CA ASP A 38 8.40 -4.31 19.86
C ASP A 38 7.91 -4.65 18.44
N PHE A 39 8.86 -4.95 17.56
CA PHE A 39 8.63 -5.13 16.14
C PHE A 39 7.72 -6.32 15.83
N ILE A 40 7.86 -7.45 16.53
CA ILE A 40 7.02 -8.62 16.26
C ILE A 40 5.65 -8.46 16.90
N CYS A 41 5.57 -7.87 18.09
CA CYS A 41 4.29 -7.57 18.73
C CYS A 41 3.42 -6.67 17.85
N ILE A 42 3.97 -5.56 17.32
CA ILE A 42 3.18 -4.65 16.49
C ILE A 42 2.69 -5.31 15.20
N LEU A 43 3.52 -6.12 14.53
CA LEU A 43 3.10 -6.82 13.32
C LEU A 43 2.01 -7.86 13.59
N LYS A 44 2.06 -8.55 14.74
CA LYS A 44 1.00 -9.46 15.16
C LYS A 44 -0.29 -8.73 15.49
N GLU A 45 -0.22 -7.57 16.15
CA GLU A 45 -1.38 -6.72 16.39
C GLU A 45 -2.03 -6.29 15.06
N ILE A 46 -1.23 -5.81 14.09
CA ILE A 46 -1.73 -5.45 12.75
C ILE A 46 -2.41 -6.65 12.10
N ARG A 47 -1.76 -7.81 12.09
CA ARG A 47 -2.32 -9.05 11.51
C ARG A 47 -3.64 -9.46 12.17
N ASN A 48 -3.76 -9.30 13.49
CA ASN A 48 -5.00 -9.61 14.20
C ASN A 48 -6.15 -8.68 13.80
N ILE A 49 -5.86 -7.41 13.49
CA ILE A 49 -6.86 -6.41 13.10
C ILE A 49 -7.33 -6.63 11.66
N ILE A 50 -6.38 -6.82 10.72
CA ILE A 50 -6.71 -6.92 9.29
C ILE A 50 -7.12 -8.34 8.86
N GLY A 51 -6.95 -9.34 9.73
CA GLY A 51 -7.22 -10.75 9.43
C GLY A 51 -6.12 -11.41 8.61
N LYS A 52 -6.25 -12.72 8.35
CA LYS A 52 -5.22 -13.52 7.63
C LYS A 52 -5.24 -13.33 6.11
N GLU A 53 -6.39 -12.96 5.54
CA GLU A 53 -6.59 -12.84 4.09
C GLU A 53 -6.05 -11.52 3.53
N LYS A 54 -6.27 -10.40 4.23
CA LYS A 54 -5.75 -9.10 3.81
C LYS A 54 -4.23 -9.10 3.76
N MET A 55 -3.69 -8.36 2.82
CA MET A 55 -2.26 -8.36 2.56
C MET A 55 -1.52 -7.52 3.60
N LEU A 56 -0.40 -8.04 4.12
CA LEU A 56 0.51 -7.28 4.98
C LEU A 56 1.89 -7.23 4.32
N HIS A 57 2.43 -6.03 4.12
CA HIS A 57 3.75 -5.87 3.51
C HIS A 57 4.75 -5.37 4.56
N VAL A 58 5.81 -6.14 4.80
CA VAL A 58 6.81 -5.88 5.86
C VAL A 58 8.21 -5.96 5.30
N GLN A 59 9.06 -5.00 5.63
CA GLN A 59 10.39 -4.85 5.06
C GLN A 59 11.50 -5.51 5.88
N VAL A 60 12.41 -6.20 5.19
CA VAL A 60 13.71 -6.67 5.73
C VAL A 60 14.74 -5.53 5.74
N VAL A 61 15.70 -5.61 6.65
CA VAL A 61 16.75 -4.60 6.88
C VAL A 61 18.16 -5.13 6.65
N GLY A 62 18.34 -6.45 6.52
CA GLY A 62 19.62 -7.08 6.22
C GLY A 62 20.33 -6.46 5.01
N SER A 63 21.67 -6.45 5.06
CA SER A 63 22.53 -5.82 4.05
C SER A 63 23.03 -6.82 3.01
N LYS A 64 23.10 -8.10 3.38
CA LYS A 64 23.51 -9.22 2.54
C LYS A 64 22.32 -10.07 2.12
N THR A 65 22.50 -10.83 1.05
CA THR A 65 21.46 -11.74 0.54
C THR A 65 21.00 -12.72 1.61
N GLU A 66 21.95 -13.33 2.33
CA GLU A 66 21.69 -14.37 3.32
C GLU A 66 20.89 -13.82 4.51
N GLU A 67 21.27 -12.63 5.00
CA GLU A 67 20.57 -11.90 6.07
C GLU A 67 19.10 -11.59 5.66
N MET A 68 18.88 -11.09 4.45
CA MET A 68 17.52 -10.80 3.95
C MET A 68 16.66 -12.06 3.85
N ILE A 69 17.25 -13.20 3.47
CA ILE A 69 16.55 -14.48 3.38
C ILE A 69 16.18 -14.98 4.78
N GLU A 70 17.11 -14.93 5.74
CA GLU A 70 16.87 -15.32 7.14
C GLU A 70 15.75 -14.49 7.76
N GLU A 71 15.79 -13.15 7.59
CA GLU A 71 14.74 -12.26 8.06
C GLU A 71 13.38 -12.54 7.41
N ALA A 72 13.36 -12.80 6.09
CA ALA A 72 12.14 -13.13 5.37
C ALA A 72 11.47 -14.42 5.89
N ILE A 73 12.27 -15.47 6.14
CA ILE A 73 11.80 -16.73 6.70
C ILE A 73 11.26 -16.49 8.12
N TYR A 74 12.02 -15.79 8.96
CA TYR A 74 11.64 -15.47 10.33
C TYR A 74 10.32 -14.69 10.40
N LEU A 75 10.16 -13.65 9.58
CA LEU A 75 8.92 -12.88 9.50
C LEU A 75 7.72 -13.73 9.09
N ASN A 76 7.89 -14.60 8.10
CA ASN A 76 6.82 -15.47 7.64
C ASN A 76 6.39 -16.48 8.72
N GLU A 77 7.34 -17.06 9.46
CA GLU A 77 7.07 -17.97 10.58
C GLU A 77 6.35 -17.27 11.75
N LYS A 78 6.75 -16.04 12.08
CA LYS A 78 6.19 -15.31 13.25
C LYS A 78 4.84 -14.67 12.98
N ILE A 79 4.57 -14.24 11.75
CA ILE A 79 3.38 -13.44 11.41
C ILE A 79 2.37 -14.25 10.59
N GLY A 80 2.85 -14.97 9.56
CA GLY A 80 2.01 -15.77 8.66
C GLY A 80 0.90 -14.98 7.93
N GLY A 81 -0.09 -15.74 7.45
CA GLY A 81 -1.18 -15.21 6.62
C GLY A 81 -0.70 -14.76 5.24
N ASN A 82 -1.43 -13.85 4.61
CA ASN A 82 -1.06 -13.26 3.33
C ASN A 82 0.02 -12.18 3.52
N LEU A 83 1.26 -12.61 3.79
CA LEU A 83 2.41 -11.74 4.06
C LEU A 83 3.26 -11.56 2.80
N TYR A 84 3.65 -10.32 2.53
CA TYR A 84 4.60 -9.94 1.48
C TYR A 84 5.86 -9.38 2.12
N ILE A 85 7.00 -9.95 1.75
CA ILE A 85 8.30 -9.48 2.21
C ILE A 85 8.76 -8.35 1.29
N LYS A 86 8.92 -7.15 1.85
CA LYS A 86 9.44 -6.00 1.12
C LYS A 86 10.96 -6.07 1.10
N ILE A 87 11.55 -6.09 -0.09
CA ILE A 87 13.00 -6.19 -0.28
C ILE A 87 13.44 -5.00 -1.16
N PRO A 88 14.44 -4.20 -0.75
CA PRO A 88 14.92 -3.09 -1.56
C PRO A 88 15.58 -3.59 -2.86
N VAL A 89 15.43 -2.86 -3.96
CA VAL A 89 16.03 -3.22 -5.26
C VAL A 89 17.52 -2.86 -5.29
N THR A 90 18.32 -3.66 -4.58
CA THR A 90 19.79 -3.67 -4.62
C THR A 90 20.28 -4.95 -5.29
N GLU A 91 21.58 -5.07 -5.58
CA GLU A 91 22.16 -6.31 -6.12
C GLU A 91 21.88 -7.52 -5.20
N GLN A 92 22.14 -7.36 -3.89
CA GLN A 92 21.84 -8.38 -2.89
C GLN A 92 20.34 -8.64 -2.79
N GLY A 93 19.52 -7.59 -2.85
CA GLY A 93 18.06 -7.70 -2.87
C GLY A 93 17.55 -8.52 -4.05
N ILE A 94 18.06 -8.29 -5.26
CA ILE A 94 17.68 -9.06 -6.46
C ILE A 94 18.04 -10.54 -6.30
N LYS A 95 19.22 -10.87 -5.75
CA LYS A 95 19.60 -12.26 -5.47
C LYS A 95 18.65 -12.88 -4.44
N ALA A 96 18.35 -12.19 -3.34
CA ALA A 96 17.40 -12.64 -2.33
C ALA A 96 15.99 -12.88 -2.90
N MET A 97 15.49 -11.97 -3.75
CA MET A 97 14.19 -12.11 -4.42
C MET A 97 14.12 -13.38 -5.27
N LYS A 98 15.17 -13.67 -6.06
CA LYS A 98 15.23 -14.88 -6.91
C LYS A 98 15.19 -16.17 -6.09
N GLU A 99 15.82 -16.18 -4.92
CA GLU A 99 15.86 -17.37 -4.06
C GLU A 99 14.54 -17.55 -3.29
N LEU A 100 14.00 -16.47 -2.73
CA LEU A 100 12.75 -16.48 -1.97
C LEU A 100 11.53 -16.80 -2.84
N SER A 101 11.45 -16.23 -4.05
CA SER A 101 10.33 -16.49 -4.98
C SER A 101 10.26 -17.95 -5.40
N LYS A 102 11.40 -18.61 -5.66
CA LYS A 102 11.47 -20.07 -5.93
C LYS A 102 10.98 -20.91 -4.77
N LYS A 103 11.09 -20.41 -3.54
CA LYS A 103 10.59 -21.06 -2.32
C LYS A 103 9.13 -20.70 -2.02
N GLY A 104 8.46 -19.93 -2.89
CA GLY A 104 7.05 -19.56 -2.75
C GLY A 104 6.77 -18.36 -1.84
N TYR A 105 7.80 -17.62 -1.42
CA TYR A 105 7.60 -16.39 -0.64
C TYR A 105 7.08 -15.27 -1.55
N LYS A 106 6.07 -14.55 -1.06
CA LYS A 106 5.50 -13.41 -1.77
C LYS A 106 6.33 -12.17 -1.50
N ILE A 107 6.65 -11.43 -2.56
CA ILE A 107 7.65 -10.37 -2.50
C ILE A 107 7.08 -9.05 -3.00
N THR A 108 7.45 -7.98 -2.32
CA THR A 108 7.29 -6.60 -2.81
C THR A 108 8.67 -5.97 -2.97
N ALA A 109 9.08 -5.71 -4.20
CA ALA A 109 10.28 -4.95 -4.46
C ALA A 109 10.04 -3.48 -4.10
N THR A 110 10.87 -2.90 -3.25
CA THR A 110 10.68 -1.54 -2.71
C THR A 110 11.88 -0.65 -3.00
N ALA A 111 11.76 0.65 -2.71
CA ALA A 111 12.79 1.65 -3.01
C ALA A 111 13.15 1.72 -4.50
N ILE A 112 12.12 1.71 -5.35
CA ILE A 112 12.25 1.83 -6.81
C ILE A 112 12.14 3.31 -7.20
N PHE A 113 13.06 3.73 -8.06
CA PHE A 113 13.15 5.08 -8.63
C PHE A 113 13.12 5.08 -10.16
N THR A 114 13.34 3.92 -10.81
CA THR A 114 13.31 3.80 -12.28
C THR A 114 12.50 2.59 -12.74
N ALA A 115 12.01 2.64 -13.98
CA ALA A 115 11.25 1.52 -14.54
C ALA A 115 12.11 0.26 -14.76
N GLN A 116 13.41 0.43 -15.03
CA GLN A 116 14.36 -0.68 -15.17
C GLN A 116 14.58 -1.42 -13.85
N GLN A 117 14.60 -0.72 -12.71
CA GLN A 117 14.64 -1.36 -11.40
C GLN A 117 13.40 -2.24 -11.18
N ALA A 118 12.21 -1.73 -11.53
CA ALA A 118 10.97 -2.50 -11.43
C ALA A 118 10.99 -3.73 -12.34
N LEU A 119 11.44 -3.58 -13.59
CA LEU A 119 11.58 -4.68 -14.54
C LEU A 119 12.51 -5.77 -14.00
N MET A 120 13.69 -5.40 -13.51
CA MET A 120 14.65 -6.36 -12.96
C MET A 120 14.08 -7.09 -11.72
N ALA A 121 13.37 -6.37 -10.86
CA ALA A 121 12.76 -6.97 -9.68
C ALA A 121 11.58 -7.91 -10.03
N ALA A 122 10.76 -7.54 -11.01
CA ALA A 122 9.71 -8.41 -11.54
C ALA A 122 10.30 -9.70 -12.13
N LYS A 123 11.37 -9.59 -12.92
CA LYS A 123 12.13 -10.74 -13.45
C LYS A 123 12.79 -11.59 -12.34
N ALA A 124 13.06 -10.99 -11.18
CA ALA A 124 13.57 -11.68 -10.00
C ALA A 124 12.47 -12.38 -9.17
N GLY A 125 11.20 -12.28 -9.58
CA GLY A 125 10.07 -12.94 -8.93
C GLY A 125 9.30 -12.07 -7.93
N ALA A 126 9.48 -10.74 -7.97
CA ALA A 126 8.65 -9.84 -7.16
C ALA A 126 7.21 -9.81 -7.70
N GLU A 127 6.23 -10.09 -6.84
CA GLU A 127 4.81 -9.98 -7.21
C GLU A 127 4.36 -8.51 -7.25
N PHE A 128 4.89 -7.67 -6.35
CA PHE A 128 4.67 -6.24 -6.37
C PHE A 128 5.97 -5.46 -6.58
N VAL A 129 5.88 -4.32 -7.26
CA VAL A 129 6.95 -3.33 -7.38
C VAL A 129 6.46 -1.99 -6.87
N ALA A 130 7.21 -1.37 -5.96
CA ALA A 130 6.81 -0.15 -5.26
C ALA A 130 7.69 1.06 -5.63
N PRO A 131 7.35 1.80 -6.70
CA PRO A 131 7.99 3.08 -7.01
C PRO A 131 7.59 4.16 -5.98
N TYR A 132 8.54 5.01 -5.60
CA TYR A 132 8.33 6.06 -4.60
C TYR A 132 8.01 7.41 -5.25
N VAL A 133 6.75 7.61 -5.66
CA VAL A 133 6.27 8.74 -6.48
C VAL A 133 6.79 10.09 -5.98
N ASN A 134 6.42 10.52 -4.76
CA ASN A 134 6.84 11.83 -4.28
C ASN A 134 8.35 11.92 -4.00
N ARG A 135 9.05 10.81 -3.74
CA ARG A 135 10.51 10.87 -3.59
C ARG A 135 11.19 11.09 -4.92
N ILE A 136 10.64 10.56 -6.01
CA ILE A 136 11.09 10.84 -7.38
C ILE A 136 10.80 12.31 -7.72
N ASP A 137 9.60 12.81 -7.39
CA ASP A 137 9.24 14.23 -7.61
C ASP A 137 10.21 15.20 -6.90
N ASN A 138 10.59 14.86 -5.66
CA ASN A 138 11.56 15.65 -4.89
C ASN A 138 12.99 15.64 -5.48
N LEU A 139 13.28 14.77 -6.44
CA LEU A 139 14.54 14.75 -7.19
C LEU A 139 14.43 15.52 -8.52
N MET A 140 13.40 16.37 -8.67
CA MET A 140 13.10 17.13 -9.88
C MET A 140 12.83 16.22 -11.10
N ALA A 141 12.30 15.03 -10.85
CA ALA A 141 11.83 14.08 -11.86
C ALA A 141 10.30 13.93 -11.78
N ASP A 142 9.74 13.07 -12.65
CA ASP A 142 8.29 12.81 -12.68
C ASP A 142 8.01 11.38 -12.20
N GLY A 143 7.54 11.25 -10.96
CA GLY A 143 7.19 9.97 -10.34
C GLY A 143 5.99 9.29 -10.99
N ILE A 144 5.03 10.06 -11.49
CA ILE A 144 3.85 9.53 -12.21
C ILE A 144 4.27 8.96 -13.56
N LYS A 145 5.20 9.61 -14.26
CA LYS A 145 5.78 9.07 -15.48
C LYS A 145 6.49 7.75 -15.21
N VAL A 146 7.25 7.62 -14.11
CA VAL A 146 7.88 6.34 -13.75
C VAL A 146 6.84 5.25 -13.53
N VAL A 147 5.72 5.54 -12.85
CA VAL A 147 4.60 4.59 -12.72
C VAL A 147 4.06 4.19 -14.10
N SER A 148 3.78 5.16 -14.97
CA SER A 148 3.28 4.93 -16.33
C SER A 148 4.22 4.07 -17.17
N ASP A 149 5.52 4.33 -17.10
CA ASP A 149 6.55 3.59 -17.83
C ASP A 149 6.61 2.13 -17.33
N ILE A 150 6.51 1.89 -16.01
CA ILE A 150 6.48 0.54 -15.45
C ILE A 150 5.26 -0.24 -15.94
N VAL A 151 4.07 0.36 -15.88
CA VAL A 151 2.82 -0.27 -16.33
C VAL A 151 2.94 -0.63 -17.82
N SER A 152 3.38 0.32 -18.65
CA SER A 152 3.54 0.10 -20.09
C SER A 152 4.52 -1.03 -20.39
N ILE A 153 5.67 -1.08 -19.71
CA ILE A 153 6.65 -2.16 -19.87
C ILE A 153 6.03 -3.51 -19.47
N PHE A 154 5.28 -3.56 -18.37
CA PHE A 154 4.67 -4.81 -17.92
C PHE A 154 3.63 -5.31 -18.91
N GLU A 155 2.81 -4.44 -19.48
CA GLU A 155 1.85 -4.78 -20.54
C GLU A 155 2.55 -5.29 -21.80
N ILE A 156 3.56 -4.57 -22.31
CA ILE A 156 4.31 -4.93 -23.52
C ILE A 156 4.92 -6.33 -23.41
N TYR A 157 5.50 -6.67 -22.25
CA TYR A 157 6.18 -7.94 -22.03
C TYR A 157 5.33 -8.99 -21.32
N ASN A 158 4.03 -8.75 -21.12
CA ASN A 158 3.11 -9.62 -20.38
C ASN A 158 3.66 -10.06 -19.00
N ILE A 159 4.18 -9.09 -18.24
CA ILE A 159 4.71 -9.30 -16.89
C ILE A 159 3.55 -9.22 -15.89
N ASN A 160 3.35 -10.29 -15.12
CA ASN A 160 2.25 -10.40 -14.15
C ASN A 160 2.46 -9.64 -12.83
N SER A 161 3.64 -9.04 -12.62
CA SER A 161 3.92 -8.23 -11.44
C SER A 161 3.03 -6.99 -11.41
N LYS A 162 2.65 -6.55 -10.22
CA LYS A 162 1.72 -5.44 -9.99
C LYS A 162 2.46 -4.22 -9.49
N VAL A 163 2.06 -3.04 -9.96
CA VAL A 163 2.59 -1.76 -9.47
C VAL A 163 1.86 -1.37 -8.18
N LEU A 164 2.59 -1.29 -7.07
CA LEU A 164 2.15 -0.72 -5.78
C LEU A 164 2.73 0.68 -5.63
N ALA A 165 2.10 1.66 -6.27
CA ALA A 165 2.56 3.05 -6.20
C ALA A 165 2.52 3.53 -4.75
N ALA A 166 3.61 4.14 -4.30
CA ALA A 166 3.83 4.48 -2.89
C ALA A 166 4.41 5.88 -2.73
N SER A 167 4.49 6.34 -1.47
CA SER A 167 5.07 7.65 -1.11
C SER A 167 4.31 8.82 -1.73
N PHE A 168 3.02 8.97 -1.40
CA PHE A 168 2.20 10.11 -1.80
C PHE A 168 2.24 11.27 -0.80
N LYS A 169 2.01 12.49 -1.29
CA LYS A 169 1.84 13.70 -0.47
C LYS A 169 0.53 14.45 -0.72
N ASN A 170 -0.16 14.18 -1.82
CA ASN A 170 -1.46 14.76 -2.12
C ASN A 170 -2.33 13.75 -2.88
N THR A 171 -3.62 14.05 -3.00
CA THR A 171 -4.60 13.21 -3.70
C THR A 171 -4.45 13.25 -5.21
N GLU A 172 -3.86 14.31 -5.78
CA GLU A 172 -3.60 14.43 -7.22
C GLU A 172 -2.61 13.36 -7.70
N GLN A 173 -1.52 13.11 -6.96
CA GLN A 173 -0.58 12.04 -7.29
C GLN A 173 -1.26 10.67 -7.27
N ILE A 174 -2.19 10.44 -6.34
CA ILE A 174 -2.96 9.18 -6.26
C ILE A 174 -3.86 9.07 -7.50
N HIS A 175 -4.62 10.12 -7.81
CA HIS A 175 -5.48 10.19 -8.99
C HIS A 175 -4.70 9.90 -10.28
N ASN A 176 -3.55 10.54 -10.45
CA ASN A 176 -2.71 10.35 -11.61
C ASN A 176 -2.11 8.92 -11.67
N ALA A 177 -1.73 8.33 -10.54
CA ALA A 177 -1.31 6.93 -10.51
C ALA A 177 -2.42 5.98 -10.97
N CYS A 178 -3.68 6.22 -10.55
CA CYS A 178 -4.85 5.47 -11.03
C CYS A 178 -5.01 5.60 -12.55
N LEU A 179 -4.95 6.82 -13.09
CA LEU A 179 -5.09 7.08 -14.52
C LEU A 179 -3.97 6.45 -15.36
N LYS A 180 -2.77 6.26 -14.78
CA LYS A 180 -1.63 5.60 -15.43
C LYS A 180 -1.62 4.09 -15.25
N GLY A 181 -2.70 3.49 -14.75
CA GLY A 181 -2.85 2.04 -14.65
C GLY A 181 -2.09 1.41 -13.49
N ALA A 182 -1.78 2.16 -12.43
CA ALA A 182 -1.24 1.56 -11.22
C ALA A 182 -2.21 0.48 -10.70
N HIS A 183 -1.70 -0.72 -10.47
CA HIS A 183 -2.49 -1.85 -10.02
C HIS A 183 -2.97 -1.67 -8.58
N SER A 184 -2.16 -0.97 -7.79
CA SER A 184 -2.42 -0.66 -6.39
C SER A 184 -1.72 0.61 -5.92
N VAL A 185 -2.25 1.17 -4.83
CA VAL A 185 -1.66 2.31 -4.12
C VAL A 185 -1.55 1.99 -2.64
N THR A 186 -0.49 2.49 -2.01
CA THR A 186 -0.41 2.54 -0.55
C THR A 186 -0.32 3.97 -0.05
N VAL A 187 -1.25 4.33 0.82
CA VAL A 187 -1.63 5.71 1.12
C VAL A 187 -1.69 5.89 2.63
N ASN A 188 -1.24 7.04 3.15
CA ASN A 188 -1.35 7.33 4.57
C ASN A 188 -2.80 7.62 4.98
N GLU A 189 -3.07 7.63 6.29
CA GLU A 189 -4.41 7.85 6.84
C GLU A 189 -5.06 9.16 6.37
N ASP A 190 -4.32 10.28 6.42
CA ASP A 190 -4.86 11.59 6.08
C ASP A 190 -5.33 11.65 4.64
N LEU A 191 -4.53 11.12 3.71
CA LEU A 191 -4.86 11.06 2.31
C LEU A 191 -6.02 10.10 2.05
N ILE A 192 -6.12 8.96 2.73
CA ILE A 192 -7.28 8.05 2.62
C ILE A 192 -8.58 8.79 2.96
N LYS A 193 -8.61 9.55 4.06
CA LYS A 193 -9.78 10.36 4.44
C LYS A 193 -10.09 11.44 3.39
N GLN A 194 -9.07 12.07 2.83
CA GLN A 194 -9.23 13.08 1.78
C GLN A 194 -9.77 12.52 0.46
N LEU A 195 -9.59 11.23 0.16
CA LEU A 195 -10.08 10.64 -1.11
C LEU A 195 -11.59 10.71 -1.27
N ILE A 196 -12.36 10.69 -0.18
CA ILE A 196 -13.83 10.74 -0.21
C ILE A 196 -14.41 12.09 0.22
N TYR A 197 -13.57 12.98 0.74
CA TYR A 197 -14.01 14.26 1.26
C TYR A 197 -14.24 15.27 0.13
N HIS A 198 -15.44 15.87 0.09
CA HIS A 198 -15.72 17.00 -0.79
C HIS A 198 -16.82 17.89 -0.18
N PRO A 199 -16.61 19.22 -0.07
CA PRO A 199 -17.59 20.10 0.60
C PRO A 199 -18.96 20.15 -0.09
N SER A 200 -19.01 19.93 -1.41
CA SER A 200 -20.30 19.84 -2.11
C SER A 200 -21.08 18.56 -1.77
N THR A 201 -20.41 17.50 -1.32
CA THR A 201 -21.09 16.30 -0.80
C THR A 201 -21.83 16.66 0.48
N ASP A 202 -21.14 17.29 1.44
CA ASP A 202 -21.73 17.73 2.70
C ASP A 202 -22.92 18.67 2.47
N LEU A 203 -22.74 19.67 1.60
CA LEU A 203 -23.82 20.60 1.22
C LEU A 203 -25.04 19.87 0.62
N SER A 204 -24.79 18.85 -0.22
CA SER A 204 -25.88 18.08 -0.83
C SER A 204 -26.62 17.27 0.22
N VAL A 205 -25.91 16.62 1.15
CA VAL A 205 -26.51 15.87 2.27
C VAL A 205 -27.35 16.78 3.16
N ASP A 206 -26.84 17.96 3.52
CA ASP A 206 -27.58 18.94 4.30
C ASP A 206 -28.88 19.38 3.62
N ASN A 207 -28.85 19.57 2.29
CA ASN A 207 -30.03 19.92 1.53
C ASN A 207 -31.04 18.77 1.48
N PHE A 208 -30.58 17.52 1.29
CA PHE A 208 -31.46 16.35 1.33
C PHE A 208 -32.16 16.19 2.68
N ILE A 209 -31.43 16.41 3.78
CA ILE A 209 -32.01 16.38 5.13
C ILE A 209 -33.08 17.46 5.29
N LYS A 210 -32.82 18.69 4.86
CA LYS A 210 -33.79 19.80 4.95
C LYS A 210 -35.07 19.50 4.16
N ASP A 211 -34.93 19.03 2.92
CA ASP A 211 -36.08 18.71 2.07
C ASP A 211 -36.91 17.56 2.67
N TRP A 212 -36.23 16.55 3.22
CA TRP A 212 -36.88 15.43 3.91
C TRP A 212 -37.64 15.88 5.17
N GLU A 213 -36.99 16.67 6.02
CA GLU A 213 -37.62 17.18 7.25
C GLU A 213 -38.80 18.12 6.97
N MET A 214 -38.76 18.86 5.86
CA MET A 214 -39.86 19.73 5.43
C MET A 214 -41.12 18.92 5.09
N GLN A 215 -40.96 17.74 4.48
CA GLN A 215 -42.06 16.91 4.04
C GLN A 215 -42.55 15.91 5.12
N TYR A 216 -41.65 15.31 5.88
CA TYR A 216 -41.94 14.16 6.76
C TYR A 216 -41.67 14.43 8.25
N GLY A 217 -41.21 15.63 8.60
CA GLY A 217 -40.90 16.00 9.98
C GLY A 217 -39.44 15.73 10.38
N LYS A 218 -39.00 16.39 11.46
CA LYS A 218 -37.61 16.34 11.92
C LYS A 218 -37.21 14.96 12.43
N ASN A 219 -36.00 14.53 12.06
CA ASN A 219 -35.43 13.23 12.42
C ASN A 219 -36.25 12.00 12.01
N THR A 220 -37.30 12.14 11.20
CA THR A 220 -38.08 11.01 10.70
C THR A 220 -37.23 10.20 9.73
N LYS A 221 -37.14 8.88 9.91
CA LYS A 221 -36.40 8.00 8.99
C LYS A 221 -37.30 7.45 7.89
N THR A 222 -36.69 6.95 6.82
CA THR A 222 -37.42 6.37 5.67
C THR A 222 -38.32 5.18 6.04
N ASN A 223 -38.04 4.48 7.14
CA ASN A 223 -38.84 3.35 7.64
C ASN A 223 -39.89 3.76 8.69
N GLU A 224 -40.08 5.06 8.91
CA GLU A 224 -41.03 5.64 9.88
C GLU A 224 -42.14 6.43 9.19
N VAL A 225 -42.11 6.52 7.87
CA VAL A 225 -43.10 7.20 7.01
C VAL A 225 -44.12 6.21 6.47
#